data_AF-A0A1Q5RHE2-F1
#
_entry.id   AF-A0A1Q5RHE2-F1
#
_cell.length_a   1.000
_cell.length_b   1.000
_cell.length_c   1.000
_cell.angle_alpha   90.00
_cell.angle_beta   90.00
_cell.angle_gamma   90.00
#
_symmetry.space_group_name_H-M   'P 1'
#
loop_
_entity.id
_entity.type
_entity.pdbx_description
1 polymer ?
#
loop_
_entity_poly.entity_id
_entity_poly.type
_entity_poly.pdbx_seq_one_letter_code
_entity_poly.pdbx_strand_id
1 'polypeptide(L)'
;MTNDNPSKTPAPVAIARRLSPRVFKRPEHVANVLKSFGSQRQSTLREIDQELDRMATSYRIALKNRAPKFEEVDPILDRFENSLRKIKAQWLHELRPLHPAIIALRIKMIPPSQRKQKAGAAMATINLDLVATTLLRTMRKLRVSKEYAAAHYQPSGKSFERAFLWEPFLRLMKKHRVKLGQHGSFSAAIKSLHLALGIDPPTGALKKNAP
;
A
#
# COMPACT_ATOMS: atom_id res chain seq x y z
N MET A 1 53.75 5.27 39.38
CA MET A 1 52.67 6.27 39.30
C MET A 1 52.01 6.12 37.94
N THR A 2 50.67 5.95 37.92
CA THR A 2 49.70 6.14 36.80
C THR A 2 50.07 5.46 35.46
N ASN A 3 49.55 4.27 35.11
CA ASN A 3 48.16 3.99 34.68
C ASN A 3 47.54 5.15 33.90
N ASP A 4 47.43 5.01 32.57
CA ASP A 4 46.23 5.36 31.82
C ASP A 4 46.22 4.68 30.45
N ASN A 5 45.53 3.54 30.43
CA ASN A 5 44.97 2.93 29.24
C ASN A 5 43.92 3.90 28.68
N PRO A 6 43.99 4.39 27.43
CA PRO A 6 42.90 5.15 26.86
C PRO A 6 41.73 4.20 26.58
N SER A 7 40.78 4.18 27.51
CA SER A 7 39.50 3.55 27.32
C SER A 7 38.66 4.36 26.33
N LYS A 8 38.00 3.61 25.43
CA LYS A 8 36.70 3.88 24.80
C LYS A 8 36.65 4.96 23.71
N THR A 9 36.40 4.49 22.50
CA THR A 9 35.04 4.60 21.91
C THR A 9 34.81 3.41 20.98
N PRO A 10 33.79 2.55 21.18
CA PRO A 10 33.39 1.64 20.12
C PRO A 10 32.74 2.47 19.01
N ALA A 11 33.27 2.36 17.80
CA ALA A 11 32.74 2.98 16.59
C ALA A 11 31.22 2.76 16.43
N PRO A 12 30.47 3.72 15.85
CA PRO A 12 29.06 3.54 15.59
C PRO A 12 28.88 2.33 14.69
N VAL A 13 28.16 1.33 15.19
CA VAL A 13 27.82 0.12 14.46
C VAL A 13 27.06 0.53 13.20
N ALA A 14 27.74 0.45 12.06
CA ALA A 14 27.16 0.58 10.75
C ALA A 14 26.15 -0.54 10.53
N ILE A 15 24.89 -0.30 10.90
CA ILE A 15 23.74 -1.07 10.40
C ILE A 15 23.42 -0.52 9.01
N ALA A 16 24.37 -0.64 8.09
CA ALA A 16 24.25 -0.13 6.74
C ALA A 16 23.76 -1.24 5.80
N ARG A 17 22.47 -1.58 5.89
CA ARG A 17 21.73 -2.09 4.74
C ARG A 17 20.49 -1.24 4.55
N ARG A 18 20.36 -0.69 3.33
CA ARG A 18 19.43 0.38 2.98
C ARG A 18 17.98 -0.01 3.30
N LEU A 19 17.46 0.52 4.40
CA LEU A 19 16.05 0.93 4.48
C LEU A 19 15.66 1.56 3.15
N SER A 20 14.45 1.29 2.65
CA SER A 20 14.09 1.73 1.32
C SER A 20 14.19 3.27 1.25
N PRO A 21 15.11 3.82 0.44
CA PRO A 21 15.34 5.27 0.38
C PRO A 21 14.12 6.00 -0.20
N ARG A 22 13.19 5.25 -0.81
CA ARG A 22 11.93 5.77 -1.33
C ARG A 22 10.92 6.11 -0.23
N VAL A 23 11.10 5.58 0.98
CA VAL A 23 10.09 5.62 2.04
C VAL A 23 10.60 6.38 3.26
N PHE A 24 11.87 6.20 3.61
CA PHE A 24 12.56 6.92 4.69
C PHE A 24 13.31 8.14 4.13
N LYS A 25 12.84 9.34 4.48
CA LYS A 25 13.47 10.61 4.09
C LYS A 25 14.65 11.00 4.98
N ARG A 26 14.65 10.53 6.23
CA ARG A 26 15.66 10.81 7.26
C ARG A 26 16.05 9.53 8.01
N PRO A 27 16.68 8.55 7.32
CA PRO A 27 16.94 7.22 7.88
C PRO A 27 17.77 7.24 9.17
N GLU A 28 18.53 8.29 9.44
CA GLU A 28 19.30 8.49 10.68
C GLU A 28 18.42 8.41 11.95
N HIS A 29 17.14 8.76 11.87
CA HIS A 29 16.23 8.67 13.01
C HIS A 29 15.79 7.23 13.32
N VAL A 30 16.00 6.26 12.42
CA VAL A 30 15.66 4.85 12.68
C VAL A 30 16.53 4.26 13.79
N ALA A 31 17.79 4.71 13.92
CA ALA A 31 18.62 4.32 15.06
C ALA A 31 17.96 4.63 16.41
N ASN A 32 17.24 5.75 16.51
CA ASN A 32 16.51 6.11 17.73
C ASN A 32 15.23 5.28 17.91
N VAL A 33 14.61 4.80 16.83
CA VAL A 33 13.51 3.84 16.90
C VAL A 33 14.03 2.50 17.43
N LEU A 34 15.16 2.01 16.91
CA LEU A 34 15.75 0.74 17.33
C LEU A 34 16.16 0.72 18.80
N LYS A 35 16.62 1.85 19.36
CA LYS A 35 16.93 1.97 20.80
C LYS A 35 15.75 1.57 21.69
N SER A 36 14.51 1.77 21.23
CA SER A 36 13.31 1.40 22.00
C SER A 36 13.11 -0.11 22.15
N PHE A 37 13.83 -0.94 21.39
CA PHE A 37 13.84 -2.40 21.54
C PHE A 37 14.95 -2.92 22.47
N GLY A 38 15.80 -2.03 22.99
CA GLY A 38 16.94 -2.39 23.83
C GLY A 38 18.03 -3.15 23.09
N SER A 39 18.92 -3.79 23.84
CA SER A 39 19.97 -4.64 23.26
C SER A 39 19.36 -5.90 22.66
N GLN A 40 19.44 -6.03 21.34
CA GLN A 40 18.92 -7.17 20.58
C GLN A 40 20.03 -7.85 19.79
N ARG A 41 19.84 -9.13 19.45
CA ARG A 41 20.73 -9.82 18.50
C ARG A 41 20.65 -9.15 17.13
N GLN A 42 21.74 -9.17 16.38
CA GLN A 42 21.79 -8.53 15.06
C GLN A 42 20.74 -9.08 14.08
N SER A 43 20.43 -10.39 14.15
CA SER A 43 19.35 -10.99 13.37
C SER A 43 17.98 -10.38 13.70
N THR A 44 17.69 -10.20 14.99
CA THR A 44 16.45 -9.59 15.47
C THR A 44 16.33 -8.13 15.07
N LEU A 45 17.42 -7.36 15.14
CA LEU A 45 17.43 -5.97 14.66
C LEU A 45 17.11 -5.90 13.15
N ARG A 46 17.64 -6.83 12.35
CA ARG A 46 17.32 -6.90 10.91
C ARG A 46 15.85 -7.20 10.66
N GLU A 47 15.24 -8.09 11.43
CA GLU A 47 13.80 -8.36 11.34
C GLU A 47 12.98 -7.12 11.69
N ILE A 48 13.36 -6.40 12.75
CA ILE A 48 12.70 -5.14 13.15
C ILE A 48 12.81 -4.11 12.02
N ASP A 49 13.98 -3.92 11.42
CA ASP A 49 14.17 -3.00 10.28
C ASP A 49 13.27 -3.35 9.09
N GLN A 50 13.15 -4.63 8.75
CA GLN A 50 12.26 -5.08 7.67
C GLN A 50 10.79 -4.79 7.96
N GLU A 51 10.36 -4.97 9.21
CA GLU A 51 9.00 -4.63 9.62
C GLU A 51 8.75 -3.11 9.59
N LEU A 52 9.73 -2.31 10.01
CA LEU A 52 9.66 -0.84 9.88
C LEU A 52 9.53 -0.42 8.41
N ASP A 53 10.26 -1.05 7.49
CA ASP A 53 10.15 -0.78 6.05
C ASP A 53 8.79 -1.17 5.46
N ARG A 54 8.24 -2.32 5.88
CA ARG A 54 6.87 -2.76 5.51
C ARG A 54 5.80 -1.80 6.02
N MET A 55 5.92 -1.36 7.27
CA MET A 55 5.01 -0.38 7.88
C MET A 55 5.04 0.95 7.11
N ALA A 56 6.24 1.46 6.86
CA ALA A 56 6.47 2.68 6.12
C ALA A 56 5.88 2.62 4.70
N THR A 57 6.12 1.51 4.00
CA THR A 57 5.61 1.27 2.64
C THR A 57 4.09 1.21 2.64
N SER A 58 3.50 0.48 3.57
CA SER A 58 2.04 0.37 3.71
C SER A 58 1.41 1.73 3.99
N TYR A 59 2.01 2.54 4.87
CA TYR A 59 1.56 3.90 5.14
C TYR A 59 1.56 4.78 3.87
N ARG A 60 2.65 4.76 3.08
CA ARG A 60 2.73 5.52 1.82
C ARG A 60 1.70 5.08 0.78
N ILE A 61 1.49 3.77 0.63
CA ILE A 61 0.47 3.23 -0.26
C ILE A 61 -0.92 3.69 0.19
N ALA A 62 -1.20 3.63 1.49
CA ALA A 62 -2.46 4.06 2.06
C ALA A 62 -2.72 5.56 1.83
N LEU A 63 -1.69 6.41 1.98
CA LEU A 63 -1.77 7.83 1.66
C LEU A 63 -2.07 8.10 0.18
N LYS A 64 -1.44 7.35 -0.73
CA LYS A 64 -1.65 7.50 -2.19
C LYS A 64 -3.06 7.09 -2.61
N ASN A 65 -3.62 6.09 -1.93
CA ASN A 65 -4.93 5.52 -2.24
C ASN A 65 -6.02 6.01 -1.28
N ARG A 66 -5.88 7.23 -0.75
CA ARG A 66 -6.92 7.84 0.10
C ARG A 66 -8.25 7.84 -0.64
N ALA A 67 -9.31 7.54 0.10
CA ALA A 67 -10.66 7.62 -0.43
C ALA A 67 -10.88 9.02 -1.03
N PRO A 68 -11.32 9.11 -2.29
CA PRO A 68 -11.70 10.39 -2.85
C PRO A 68 -12.94 10.90 -2.10
N LYS A 69 -13.23 12.19 -2.24
CA LYS A 69 -14.54 12.70 -1.86
C LYS A 69 -15.56 12.09 -2.80
N PHE A 70 -16.42 11.24 -2.27
CA PHE A 70 -17.38 10.50 -3.09
C PHE A 70 -18.34 11.44 -3.81
N GLU A 71 -18.65 12.60 -3.23
CA GLU A 71 -19.47 13.64 -3.86
C GLU A 71 -18.86 14.17 -5.16
N GLU A 72 -17.52 14.25 -5.24
CA GLU A 72 -16.82 14.73 -6.44
C GLU A 72 -16.65 13.62 -7.49
N VAL A 73 -16.62 12.36 -7.06
CA VAL A 73 -16.39 11.20 -7.93
C VAL A 73 -17.69 10.62 -8.48
N ASP A 74 -18.80 10.75 -7.76
CA ASP A 74 -20.10 10.19 -8.15
C ASP A 74 -20.55 10.63 -9.56
N PRO A 75 -20.45 11.91 -9.96
CA PRO A 75 -20.80 12.34 -11.32
C PRO A 75 -19.92 11.72 -12.41
N ILE A 76 -18.68 11.35 -12.09
CA ILE A 76 -17.76 10.68 -13.02
C ILE A 76 -18.19 9.22 -13.18
N LEU A 77 -18.48 8.54 -12.05
CA LEU A 77 -18.96 7.17 -12.05
C LEU A 77 -20.28 7.04 -12.80
N ASP A 78 -21.21 7.98 -12.61
CA ASP A 78 -22.49 8.00 -13.31
C ASP A 78 -22.34 8.15 -14.82
N ARG A 79 -21.49 9.07 -15.28
CA ARG A 79 -21.21 9.22 -16.72
C ARG A 79 -20.60 7.96 -17.32
N PHE A 80 -19.68 7.34 -16.61
CA PHE A 80 -19.05 6.10 -17.04
C PHE A 80 -20.04 4.93 -17.07
N GLU A 81 -20.89 4.77 -16.04
CA GLU A 81 -21.93 3.75 -16.01
C GLU A 81 -22.95 3.93 -17.14
N ASN A 82 -23.38 5.16 -17.41
CA ASN A 82 -24.29 5.45 -18.51
C ASN A 82 -23.67 5.10 -19.86
N SER A 83 -22.39 5.41 -20.05
CA SER A 83 -21.63 5.02 -21.25
C SER A 83 -21.53 3.49 -21.38
N LEU A 84 -21.22 2.79 -20.29
CA LEU A 84 -21.17 1.33 -20.27
C LEU A 84 -22.53 0.69 -20.59
N ARG A 85 -23.64 1.22 -20.07
CA ARG A 85 -24.99 0.72 -20.38
C ARG A 85 -25.32 0.91 -21.86
N LYS A 86 -24.97 2.05 -22.46
CA LYS A 86 -25.14 2.30 -23.90
C LYS A 86 -24.31 1.34 -24.74
N ILE A 87 -23.02 1.19 -24.44
CA ILE A 87 -22.12 0.24 -25.12
C ILE A 87 -22.66 -1.19 -25.00
N LYS A 88 -23.11 -1.59 -23.80
CA LYS A 88 -23.69 -2.90 -23.56
C LYS A 88 -24.94 -3.14 -24.42
N ALA A 89 -25.84 -2.17 -24.49
CA ALA A 89 -27.06 -2.27 -25.30
C ALA A 89 -26.73 -2.37 -26.79
N GLN A 90 -25.87 -1.49 -27.32
CA GLN A 90 -25.40 -1.55 -28.70
C GLN A 90 -24.69 -2.86 -29.02
N TRP A 91 -23.87 -3.35 -28.09
CA TRP A 91 -23.24 -4.65 -28.23
C TRP A 91 -24.27 -5.76 -28.38
N LEU A 92 -25.24 -5.84 -27.47
CA LEU A 92 -26.23 -6.91 -27.46
C LEU A 92 -27.17 -6.89 -28.67
N HIS A 93 -27.62 -5.70 -29.09
CA HIS A 93 -28.63 -5.55 -30.13
C HIS A 93 -28.07 -5.40 -31.54
N GLU A 94 -26.90 -4.79 -31.70
CA GLU A 94 -26.39 -4.41 -33.03
C GLU A 94 -25.10 -5.17 -33.39
N LEU A 95 -24.13 -5.24 -32.48
CA LEU A 95 -22.79 -5.73 -32.82
C LEU A 95 -22.58 -7.23 -32.56
N ARG A 96 -23.27 -7.82 -31.59
CA ARG A 96 -23.15 -9.24 -31.25
C ARG A 96 -23.52 -10.15 -32.43
N PRO A 97 -24.57 -9.88 -33.23
CA PRO A 97 -24.84 -10.64 -34.45
C PRO A 97 -23.69 -10.59 -35.47
N LEU A 98 -22.95 -9.49 -35.52
CA LEU A 98 -21.81 -9.29 -36.40
C LEU A 98 -20.49 -9.89 -35.86
N HIS A 99 -20.49 -10.36 -34.61
CA HIS A 99 -19.28 -10.84 -33.94
C HIS A 99 -18.54 -11.97 -34.67
N PRO A 100 -19.21 -12.98 -35.28
CA PRO A 100 -18.53 -13.98 -36.10
C PRO A 100 -17.78 -13.37 -37.28
N ALA A 101 -18.36 -12.36 -37.94
CA ALA A 101 -17.71 -11.64 -39.03
C ALA A 101 -16.52 -10.81 -38.54
N ILE A 102 -16.62 -10.18 -37.37
CA ILE A 102 -15.50 -9.46 -36.73
C ILE A 102 -14.33 -10.41 -36.47
N ILE A 103 -14.59 -11.62 -35.94
CA ILE A 103 -13.54 -12.63 -35.71
C ILE A 103 -12.90 -13.06 -37.03
N ALA A 104 -13.71 -13.35 -38.06
CA ALA A 104 -13.21 -13.74 -39.37
C ALA A 104 -12.32 -12.65 -39.99
N LEU A 105 -12.74 -11.38 -39.89
CA LEU A 105 -11.96 -10.24 -40.37
C LEU A 105 -10.65 -10.08 -39.59
N ARG A 106 -10.69 -10.19 -38.26
CA ARG A 106 -9.50 -10.13 -37.40
C ARG A 106 -8.45 -11.17 -37.79
N ILE A 107 -8.87 -12.39 -38.13
CA ILE A 107 -7.97 -13.45 -38.61
C ILE A 107 -7.40 -13.09 -39.99
N LYS A 108 -8.21 -12.56 -40.90
CA LYS A 108 -7.77 -12.17 -42.25
C LYS A 108 -6.74 -11.04 -42.22
N MET A 109 -6.86 -10.10 -41.27
CA MET A 109 -5.90 -9.02 -41.05
C MET A 109 -4.53 -9.49 -40.55
N ILE A 110 -4.41 -10.72 -40.06
CA ILE A 110 -3.10 -11.29 -39.68
C ILE A 110 -2.34 -11.66 -40.96
N PRO A 111 -1.06 -11.24 -41.11
CA PRO A 111 -0.22 -11.65 -42.23
C PRO A 111 -0.20 -13.19 -42.40
N PRO A 112 -0.27 -13.73 -43.63
CA PRO A 112 -0.35 -15.17 -43.87
C PRO A 112 0.71 -15.99 -43.13
N SER A 113 1.95 -15.47 -43.08
CA SER A 113 3.09 -16.10 -42.40
C SER A 113 2.91 -16.27 -40.88
N GLN A 114 2.03 -15.49 -40.24
CA GLN A 114 1.81 -15.49 -38.79
C GLN A 114 0.46 -16.12 -38.38
N ARG A 115 -0.41 -16.46 -39.34
CA ARG A 115 -1.76 -16.96 -39.05
C ARG A 115 -1.76 -18.25 -38.24
N LYS A 116 -0.88 -19.20 -38.57
CA LYS A 116 -0.79 -20.50 -37.85
C LYS A 116 -0.50 -20.32 -36.34
N GLN A 117 0.26 -19.29 -35.97
CA GLN A 117 0.61 -19.01 -34.58
C GLN A 117 -0.41 -18.09 -33.89
N LYS A 118 -1.01 -17.12 -34.60
CA LYS A 118 -1.82 -16.05 -34.01
C LYS A 118 -3.34 -16.21 -34.19
N ALA A 119 -3.81 -17.10 -35.07
CA ALA A 119 -5.23 -17.27 -35.35
C ALA A 119 -6.03 -17.74 -34.13
N GLY A 120 -5.46 -18.62 -33.28
CA GLY A 120 -6.13 -19.07 -32.06
C GLY A 120 -6.46 -17.93 -31.10
N ALA A 121 -5.54 -16.99 -30.89
CA ALA A 121 -5.78 -15.79 -30.08
C ALA A 121 -6.77 -14.81 -30.74
N ALA A 122 -6.82 -14.80 -32.08
CA ALA A 122 -7.77 -13.99 -32.83
C ALA A 122 -9.20 -14.55 -32.83
N MET A 123 -9.34 -15.87 -32.69
CA MET A 123 -10.61 -16.59 -32.51
C MET A 123 -11.21 -16.42 -31.12
N ALA A 124 -10.45 -15.89 -30.15
CA ALA A 124 -10.97 -15.62 -28.82
C ALA A 124 -12.19 -14.69 -28.90
N THR A 125 -13.33 -15.20 -28.44
CA THR A 125 -14.59 -14.48 -28.42
C THR A 125 -14.53 -13.39 -27.36
N ILE A 126 -14.87 -12.16 -27.74
CA ILE A 126 -14.95 -11.05 -26.78
C ILE A 126 -16.34 -11.09 -26.15
N ASN A 127 -16.43 -11.48 -24.88
CA ASN A 127 -17.68 -11.40 -24.14
C ASN A 127 -17.84 -10.02 -23.49
N LEU A 128 -18.17 -9.01 -24.31
CA LEU A 128 -18.36 -7.64 -23.83
C LEU A 128 -19.55 -7.51 -22.86
N ASP A 129 -20.55 -8.38 -22.96
CA ASP A 129 -21.67 -8.42 -22.02
C ASP A 129 -21.21 -8.75 -20.60
N LEU A 130 -20.39 -9.80 -20.46
CA LEU A 130 -19.79 -10.19 -19.18
C LEU A 130 -18.88 -9.08 -18.63
N VAL A 131 -18.04 -8.49 -19.48
CA VAL A 131 -17.14 -7.39 -19.10
C VAL A 131 -17.93 -6.17 -18.62
N ALA A 132 -18.90 -5.70 -19.40
CA ALA A 132 -19.72 -4.54 -19.06
C ALA A 132 -20.54 -4.79 -17.77
N THR A 133 -21.13 -5.97 -17.63
CA THR A 133 -21.88 -6.35 -16.42
C THR A 133 -20.99 -6.39 -15.18
N THR A 134 -19.77 -6.91 -15.33
CA THR A 134 -18.78 -6.95 -14.24
C THR A 134 -18.37 -5.54 -13.85
N LEU A 135 -18.05 -4.68 -14.82
CA LEU A 135 -17.66 -3.29 -14.56
C LEU A 135 -18.79 -2.51 -13.88
N LEU A 136 -20.03 -2.61 -14.37
CA LEU A 136 -21.19 -1.96 -13.75
C LEU A 136 -21.37 -2.39 -12.27
N ARG A 137 -21.22 -3.68 -11.97
CA ARG A 137 -21.28 -4.18 -10.59
C ARG A 137 -20.15 -3.61 -9.73
N THR A 138 -18.93 -3.57 -10.25
CA THR A 138 -17.77 -3.04 -9.51
C THR A 138 -17.89 -1.54 -9.26
N MET A 139 -18.41 -0.77 -10.21
CA MET A 139 -18.63 0.68 -10.05
C MET A 139 -19.64 0.98 -8.93
N ARG A 140 -20.72 0.19 -8.83
CA ARG A 140 -21.65 0.28 -7.69
C ARG A 140 -20.99 -0.01 -6.35
N LYS A 141 -20.13 -1.04 -6.29
CA LYS A 141 -19.37 -1.33 -5.06
C LYS A 141 -18.40 -0.22 -4.70
N LEU A 142 -17.78 0.42 -5.69
CA LEU A 142 -16.83 1.51 -5.45
C LEU A 142 -17.46 2.69 -4.71
N ARG A 143 -18.76 2.97 -4.93
CA ARG A 143 -19.51 4.02 -4.21
C ARG A 143 -19.68 3.73 -2.71
N VAL A 144 -19.53 2.47 -2.29
CA VAL A 144 -19.60 2.11 -0.87
C VAL A 144 -18.23 2.40 -0.25
N SER A 145 -18.13 3.47 0.53
CA SER A 145 -16.88 3.89 1.18
C SER A 145 -16.15 2.76 1.92
N LYS A 146 -16.90 1.85 2.57
CA LYS A 146 -16.33 0.66 3.23
C LYS A 146 -15.67 -0.33 2.26
N GLU A 147 -16.27 -0.56 1.09
CA GLU A 147 -15.74 -1.45 0.06
C GLU A 147 -14.50 -0.83 -0.59
N TYR A 148 -14.52 0.48 -0.86
CA TYR A 148 -13.33 1.22 -1.30
C TYR A 148 -12.21 1.11 -0.28
N ALA A 149 -12.52 1.34 0.99
CA ALA A 149 -11.56 1.24 2.07
C ALA A 149 -10.96 -0.17 2.17
N ALA A 150 -11.78 -1.22 2.05
CA ALA A 150 -11.31 -2.59 2.05
C ALA A 150 -10.38 -2.89 0.84
N ALA A 151 -10.75 -2.45 -0.36
CA ALA A 151 -9.97 -2.66 -1.58
C ALA A 151 -8.61 -1.94 -1.56
N HIS A 152 -8.53 -0.79 -0.88
CA HIS A 152 -7.33 0.04 -0.80
C HIS A 152 -6.62 -0.02 0.56
N TYR A 153 -6.94 -1.03 1.39
CA TYR A 153 -6.40 -1.18 2.74
C TYR A 153 -6.44 0.14 3.53
N GLN A 154 -7.54 0.87 3.47
CA GLN A 154 -7.72 2.11 4.21
C GLN A 154 -8.20 1.82 5.63
N PRO A 155 -7.77 2.62 6.62
CA PRO A 155 -8.21 2.42 7.99
C PRO A 155 -9.67 2.87 8.17
N SER A 156 -10.48 2.05 8.84
CA SER A 156 -11.85 2.44 9.23
C SER A 156 -11.83 3.11 10.60
N GLY A 157 -12.26 4.37 10.68
CA GLY A 157 -12.42 5.10 11.94
C GLY A 157 -11.12 5.45 12.71
N LYS A 158 -9.94 5.27 12.10
CA LYS A 158 -8.63 5.59 12.69
C LYS A 158 -7.80 6.43 11.73
N SER A 159 -6.87 7.23 12.28
CA SER A 159 -5.87 7.91 11.45
C SER A 159 -4.92 6.91 10.79
N PHE A 160 -4.35 7.29 9.64
CA PHE A 160 -3.37 6.48 8.91
C PHE A 160 -2.14 6.19 9.78
N GLU A 161 -1.67 7.19 10.52
CA GLU A 161 -0.54 7.09 11.42
C GLU A 161 -0.80 6.04 12.49
N ARG A 162 -2.01 6.02 13.08
CA ARG A 162 -2.37 5.02 14.09
C ARG A 162 -2.43 3.61 13.50
N ALA A 163 -3.08 3.45 12.36
CA ALA A 163 -3.31 2.13 11.76
C ALA A 163 -2.07 1.49 11.13
N PHE A 164 -1.19 2.29 10.51
CA PHE A 164 -0.03 1.80 9.76
C PHE A 164 1.32 2.00 10.47
N LEU A 165 1.40 2.94 11.42
CA LEU A 165 2.63 3.18 12.16
C LEU A 165 2.47 2.75 13.63
N TRP A 166 1.53 3.31 14.39
CA TRP A 166 1.52 3.13 15.85
C TRP A 166 1.10 1.72 16.27
N GLU A 167 -0.03 1.22 15.79
CA GLU A 167 -0.53 -0.12 16.14
C GLU A 167 0.38 -1.25 15.63
N PRO A 168 0.91 -1.19 14.39
CA PRO A 168 1.94 -2.14 13.95
C PRO A 168 3.21 -2.05 14.78
N PHE A 169 3.66 -0.85 15.17
CA PHE A 169 4.83 -0.69 16.03
C PHE A 169 4.61 -1.32 17.42
N LEU A 170 3.43 -1.13 18.02
CA LEU A 170 3.05 -1.79 19.27
C LEU A 170 3.05 -3.32 19.14
N ARG A 171 2.51 -3.85 18.04
CA ARG A 171 2.55 -5.29 17.74
C ARG A 171 3.97 -5.80 17.59
N LEU A 172 4.85 -5.02 16.95
CA LEU A 172 6.26 -5.35 16.78
C LEU A 172 6.98 -5.40 18.14
N MET A 173 6.78 -4.39 19.00
CA MET A 173 7.31 -4.40 20.38
C MET A 173 6.83 -5.63 21.16
N LYS A 174 5.52 -5.95 21.07
CA LYS A 174 4.93 -7.14 21.72
C LYS A 174 5.55 -8.44 21.18
N LYS A 175 5.74 -8.57 19.86
CA LYS A 175 6.37 -9.73 19.20
C LYS A 175 7.76 -10.01 19.77
N HIS A 176 8.54 -8.95 20.01
CA HIS A 176 9.88 -9.04 20.60
C HIS A 176 9.89 -8.94 22.13
N ARG A 177 8.74 -9.09 22.79
CA ARG A 177 8.57 -9.08 24.25
C ARG A 177 9.10 -7.82 24.94
N VAL A 178 9.07 -6.68 24.24
CA VAL A 178 9.48 -5.39 24.77
C VAL A 178 8.26 -4.68 25.37
N LYS A 179 8.32 -4.34 26.66
CA LYS A 179 7.27 -3.57 27.34
C LYS A 179 7.38 -2.08 27.00
N LEU A 180 6.25 -1.38 26.98
CA LEU A 180 6.24 0.08 26.81
C LEU A 180 7.01 0.74 27.95
N GLY A 181 7.91 1.67 27.63
CA GLY A 181 8.74 2.34 28.62
C GLY A 181 10.02 1.61 29.01
N GLN A 182 10.17 0.31 28.67
CA GLN A 182 11.28 -0.52 29.15
C GLN A 182 12.66 -0.02 28.72
N HIS A 183 12.77 0.47 27.48
CA HIS A 183 14.03 0.98 26.91
C HIS A 183 13.88 2.41 26.37
N GLY A 184 12.88 3.14 26.88
CA GLY A 184 12.57 4.50 26.46
C GLY A 184 11.08 4.74 26.22
N SER A 185 10.72 6.00 26.00
CA SER A 185 9.33 6.42 25.78
C SER A 185 8.81 5.95 24.41
N PHE A 186 7.66 5.28 24.42
CA PHE A 186 6.93 4.94 23.18
C PHE A 186 6.66 6.18 22.32
N SER A 187 6.31 7.30 22.95
CA SER A 187 6.10 8.57 22.25
C SER A 187 7.38 9.03 21.55
N ALA A 188 8.54 8.90 22.19
CA ALA A 188 9.83 9.26 21.58
C ALA A 188 10.18 8.36 20.38
N ALA A 189 9.90 7.05 20.48
CA ALA A 189 10.10 6.10 19.38
C ALA A 189 9.18 6.42 18.19
N ILE A 190 7.90 6.70 18.45
CA ILE A 190 6.94 7.10 17.41
C ILE A 190 7.34 8.43 16.77
N LYS A 191 7.74 9.43 17.56
CA LYS A 191 8.27 10.70 17.02
C LYS A 191 9.47 10.47 16.11
N SER A 192 10.41 9.63 16.53
CA SER A 192 11.59 9.26 15.73
C SER A 192 11.19 8.55 14.44
N LEU A 193 10.18 7.66 14.48
CA LEU A 193 9.65 7.01 13.29
C LEU A 193 8.99 8.01 12.32
N HIS A 194 8.23 8.99 12.82
CA HIS A 194 7.63 10.03 11.98
C HIS A 194 8.70 10.88 11.31
N LEU A 195 9.69 11.31 12.09
CA LEU A 195 10.84 12.05 11.57
C LEU A 195 11.60 11.24 10.52
N ALA A 196 11.81 9.93 10.74
CA ALA A 196 12.49 9.05 9.79
C ALA A 196 11.77 8.98 8.44
N LEU A 197 10.44 9.01 8.47
CA LEU A 197 9.58 9.04 7.30
C LEU A 197 9.41 10.45 6.71
N GLY A 198 9.92 11.49 7.38
CA GLY A 198 9.72 12.89 7.02
C GLY A 198 8.25 13.30 7.05
N ILE A 199 7.55 12.88 8.12
CA ILE A 199 6.18 13.24 8.48
C ILE A 199 6.24 14.06 9.77
N ASP A 200 5.35 15.02 9.94
CA ASP A 200 5.27 15.80 11.17
C ASP A 200 4.95 14.88 12.37
N PRO A 201 5.75 14.94 13.44
CA PRO A 201 5.51 14.13 14.62
C PRO A 201 4.22 14.58 15.33
N PRO A 202 3.50 13.67 16.00
CA PRO A 202 2.31 14.04 16.77
C PRO A 202 2.67 15.04 17.89
N THR A 203 1.97 16.17 17.91
CA THR A 203 2.07 17.20 18.96
C THR A 203 1.16 16.83 20.13
N GLY A 204 1.73 16.59 21.31
CA GLY A 204 1.02 16.23 22.55
C GLY A 204 1.27 14.81 23.04
N ALA A 205 0.85 14.50 24.27
CA ALA A 205 0.77 13.12 24.74
C ALA A 205 -0.15 12.35 23.77
N LEU A 206 0.23 11.13 23.38
CA LEU A 206 -0.62 10.20 22.64
C LEU A 206 -1.86 9.93 23.50
N LYS A 207 -2.87 10.82 23.43
CA LYS A 207 -4.06 10.75 24.29
C LYS A 207 -4.72 9.40 24.03
N LYS A 208 -5.05 8.71 25.12
CA LYS A 208 -5.91 7.53 25.17
C LYS A 208 -7.28 7.88 24.59
N ASN A 209 -7.41 7.95 23.28
CA ASN A 209 -8.71 7.89 22.64
C ASN A 209 -8.87 6.44 22.19
N ALA A 210 -9.22 5.60 23.16
CA ALA A 210 -9.95 4.37 22.91
C ALA A 210 -11.38 4.76 22.51
N PRO A 211 -12.02 4.10 21.53
CA PRO A 211 -13.39 3.70 21.75
C PRO A 211 -13.43 2.65 22.88
#